data_AF-A0A1F5YX79-F1
#
_entry.id   AF-A0A1F5YX79-F1
#
_cell.length_a   1.000
_cell.length_b   1.000
_cell.length_c   1.000
_cell.angle_alpha   90.00
_cell.angle_beta   90.00
_cell.angle_gamma   90.00
#
_symmetry.space_group_name_H-M   'P 1'
#
loop_
_entity.id
_entity.type
_entity.pdbx_description
1 polymer ?
#
loop_
_entity_poly.entity_id
_entity_poly.type
_entity_poly.pdbx_seq_one_letter_code
_entity_poly.pdbx_strand_id
1 'polypeptide(L)'
;MLLEYYRSNKPKSFSHYLNLSIQERARYFDTMQSLPPVIDILTYCLMPNHFHLLLRQNRESGIVRTVSNITNGYAKYFNSKYHRIGPLFQGPFKAVLIETEEQLVHVSRYIHLNPIISGAIDEKELFVYPWSSLPKYIGNSQSKWIETKTVLNNFPNQKAYQSFIRDQVSYGKELDKIKHLLMEEV
;
A
#
# COMPACT_ATOMS: atom_id res chain seq x y z
N MET A 1 7.83 -8.65 1.02
CA MET A 1 7.93 -7.28 0.43
C MET A 1 8.36 -6.26 1.49
N LEU A 2 8.91 -5.07 1.17
CA LEU A 2 9.31 -4.05 2.20
C LEU A 2 8.16 -3.63 3.13
N LEU A 3 6.95 -3.45 2.57
CA LEU A 3 5.74 -3.15 3.34
C LEU A 3 5.45 -4.20 4.41
N GLU A 4 5.50 -5.47 4.02
CA GLU A 4 5.33 -6.62 4.91
C GLU A 4 6.47 -6.72 5.95
N TYR A 5 7.69 -6.38 5.57
CA TYR A 5 8.84 -6.43 6.47
C TYR A 5 8.76 -5.34 7.56
N TYR A 6 8.42 -4.10 7.19
CA TYR A 6 8.44 -2.96 8.09
C TYR A 6 7.14 -2.73 8.89
N ARG A 7 6.09 -3.55 8.68
CA ARG A 7 4.90 -3.58 9.56
C ARG A 7 5.15 -4.29 10.90
N SER A 8 6.25 -5.04 11.02
CA SER A 8 6.63 -5.73 12.27
C SER A 8 7.29 -4.78 13.28
N ASN A 9 7.33 -5.21 14.54
CA ASN A 9 7.89 -4.41 15.63
C ASN A 9 9.43 -4.45 15.67
N LYS A 10 10.07 -3.28 15.69
CA LYS A 10 11.54 -3.09 15.75
C LYS A 10 12.33 -3.98 14.76
N PRO A 11 12.04 -3.93 13.45
CA PRO A 11 12.78 -4.70 12.47
C PRO A 11 14.23 -4.21 12.40
N LYS A 12 15.16 -5.13 12.13
CA LYS A 12 16.51 -4.78 11.68
C LYS A 12 16.41 -3.93 10.41
N SER A 13 17.49 -3.24 10.04
CA SER A 13 17.51 -2.62 8.71
C SER A 13 17.35 -3.73 7.65
N PHE A 14 16.63 -3.44 6.56
CA PHE A 14 16.37 -4.46 5.55
C PHE A 14 17.68 -4.97 4.93
N SER A 15 18.68 -4.10 4.76
CA SER A 15 20.02 -4.49 4.30
C SER A 15 20.69 -5.47 5.26
N HIS A 16 20.60 -5.26 6.58
CA HIS A 16 21.17 -6.19 7.54
C HIS A 16 20.42 -7.53 7.50
N TYR A 17 19.09 -7.51 7.38
CA TYR A 17 18.30 -8.73 7.18
C TYR A 17 18.73 -9.50 5.93
N LEU A 18 19.00 -8.80 4.81
CA LEU A 18 19.49 -9.42 3.58
C LEU A 18 20.93 -9.95 3.68
N ASN A 19 21.69 -9.58 4.71
CA ASN A 19 23.04 -10.11 4.95
C ASN A 19 23.04 -11.37 5.85
N LEU A 20 21.91 -11.70 6.48
CA LEU A 20 21.78 -12.94 7.25
C LEU A 20 21.80 -14.17 6.34
N SER A 21 22.15 -15.35 6.87
CA SER A 21 21.97 -16.61 6.15
C SER A 21 20.48 -16.88 5.87
N ILE A 22 20.18 -17.75 4.90
CA ILE A 22 18.80 -18.11 4.54
C ILE A 22 18.04 -18.65 5.77
N GLN A 23 18.69 -19.47 6.60
CA GLN A 23 18.10 -20.08 7.79
C GLN A 23 17.81 -19.04 8.88
N GLU A 24 18.73 -18.09 9.09
CA GLU A 24 18.52 -16.99 10.03
C GLU A 24 17.43 -16.03 9.55
N ARG A 25 17.35 -15.75 8.23
CA ARG A 25 16.28 -14.94 7.66
C ARG A 25 14.91 -15.56 7.88
N ALA A 26 14.79 -16.87 7.65
CA ALA A 26 13.54 -17.59 7.88
C ALA A 26 13.11 -17.49 9.34
N ARG A 27 14.00 -17.88 10.28
CA ARG A 27 13.72 -17.80 11.73
C ARG A 27 13.37 -16.38 12.19
N TYR A 28 14.12 -15.39 11.71
CA TYR A 28 13.88 -13.98 12.03
C TYR A 28 12.51 -13.52 11.53
N PHE A 29 12.17 -13.86 10.28
CA PHE A 29 10.91 -13.50 9.68
C PHE A 29 9.71 -14.17 10.35
N ASP A 30 9.81 -15.46 10.68
CA ASP A 30 8.78 -16.19 11.41
C ASP A 30 8.53 -15.56 12.80
N THR A 31 9.61 -15.20 13.50
CA THR A 31 9.53 -14.49 14.79
C THR A 31 8.86 -13.12 14.62
N MET A 32 9.16 -12.40 13.53
CA MET A 32 8.50 -11.12 13.27
C MET A 32 7.03 -11.25 12.92
N GLN A 33 6.61 -12.34 12.29
CA GLN A 33 5.21 -12.62 11.96
C GLN A 33 4.39 -13.07 13.16
N SER A 34 5.00 -13.69 14.17
CA SER A 34 4.31 -14.11 15.39
C SER A 34 4.02 -12.95 16.35
N LEU A 35 4.72 -11.83 16.20
CA LEU A 35 4.51 -10.64 17.02
C LEU A 35 3.38 -9.76 16.48
N PRO A 36 2.60 -9.09 17.37
CA PRO A 36 1.61 -8.12 16.93
C PRO A 36 2.25 -7.00 16.10
N PRO A 37 1.68 -6.67 14.94
CA PRO A 37 2.23 -5.68 14.02
C PRO A 37 2.10 -4.25 14.61
N VAL A 38 3.01 -3.35 14.23
CA VAL A 38 2.94 -1.93 14.66
C VAL A 38 1.89 -1.14 13.90
N ILE A 39 1.57 -1.59 12.68
CA ILE A 39 0.49 -1.09 11.83
C ILE A 39 -0.20 -2.26 11.13
N ASP A 40 -1.47 -2.09 10.79
CA ASP A 40 -2.11 -2.93 9.78
C ASP A 40 -2.14 -2.20 8.45
N ILE A 41 -1.83 -2.95 7.40
CA ILE A 41 -1.96 -2.50 6.02
C ILE A 41 -3.33 -2.99 5.55
N LEU A 42 -4.26 -2.05 5.35
CA LEU A 42 -5.62 -2.34 4.91
C LEU A 42 -5.65 -2.38 3.38
N THR A 43 -5.21 -1.30 2.75
CA THR A 43 -5.18 -1.16 1.28
C THR A 43 -3.85 -0.56 0.83
N TYR A 44 -3.31 -1.02 -0.30
CA TYR A 44 -2.16 -0.37 -0.92
C TYR A 44 -2.24 -0.45 -2.44
N CYS A 45 -1.59 0.51 -3.08
CA CYS A 45 -1.24 0.46 -4.49
C CYS A 45 0.11 1.13 -4.73
N LEU A 46 1.03 0.43 -5.40
CA LEU A 46 2.32 0.96 -5.80
C LEU A 46 2.27 1.34 -7.27
N MET A 47 2.66 2.57 -7.56
CA MET A 47 2.70 3.15 -8.90
C MET A 47 4.16 3.37 -9.32
N PRO A 48 4.45 3.55 -10.62
CA PRO A 48 5.82 3.80 -11.08
C PRO A 48 6.48 5.03 -10.43
N ASN A 49 5.70 6.07 -10.10
CA ASN A 49 6.19 7.35 -9.60
C ASN A 49 5.72 7.70 -8.17
N HIS A 50 4.77 6.95 -7.58
CA HIS A 50 4.27 7.20 -6.22
C HIS A 50 3.63 5.94 -5.62
N PHE A 51 3.10 6.02 -4.40
CA PHE A 51 2.32 4.94 -3.81
C PHE A 51 1.22 5.50 -2.92
N HIS A 52 0.15 4.73 -2.74
CA HIS A 52 -0.95 5.05 -1.83
C HIS A 52 -1.11 3.93 -0.80
N LEU A 53 -1.32 4.30 0.46
CA LEU A 53 -1.48 3.38 1.59
C LEU A 53 -2.68 3.78 2.44
N LEU A 54 -3.52 2.81 2.78
CA LEU A 54 -4.52 2.90 3.83
C LEU A 54 -4.08 2.03 4.99
N LEU A 55 -3.76 2.68 6.12
CA LEU A 55 -3.09 2.05 7.25
C LEU A 55 -3.90 2.26 8.53
N ARG A 56 -3.91 1.26 9.42
CA ARG A 56 -4.34 1.41 10.81
C ARG A 56 -3.11 1.42 11.71
N GLN A 57 -3.03 2.39 12.61
CA GLN A 57 -1.98 2.46 13.61
C GLN A 57 -2.32 1.59 14.81
N ASN A 58 -1.47 0.61 15.14
CA ASN A 58 -1.67 -0.29 16.28
C ASN A 58 -0.76 0.05 17.48
N ARG A 59 0.29 0.86 17.24
CA ARG A 59 1.19 1.37 18.28
C ARG A 59 1.52 2.83 18.04
N GLU A 60 1.86 3.55 19.11
CA GLU A 60 2.27 4.94 19.04
C GLU A 60 3.35 5.17 17.98
N SER A 61 3.12 6.19 17.13
CA SER A 61 3.98 6.54 15.99
C SER A 61 4.25 5.40 14.99
N GLY A 62 3.45 4.33 14.99
CA GLY A 62 3.64 3.15 14.15
C GLY A 62 3.69 3.51 12.66
N ILE A 63 2.76 4.34 12.19
CA ILE A 63 2.70 4.76 10.78
C ILE A 63 3.96 5.55 10.40
N VAL A 64 4.29 6.58 11.17
CA VAL A 64 5.44 7.45 10.94
C VAL A 64 6.74 6.62 10.85
N ARG A 65 6.94 5.71 11.82
CA ARG A 65 8.13 4.85 11.87
C ARG A 65 8.18 3.89 10.68
N THR A 66 7.08 3.22 10.37
CA THR A 66 7.04 2.24 9.28
C THR A 66 7.24 2.90 7.92
N VAL A 67 6.53 3.98 7.61
CA VAL A 67 6.66 4.70 6.32
C VAL A 67 8.04 5.33 6.17
N SER A 68 8.60 5.91 7.25
CA SER A 68 9.97 6.43 7.25
C SER A 68 11.00 5.34 6.96
N ASN A 69 10.87 4.15 7.58
CA ASN A 69 11.77 3.04 7.31
C ASN A 69 11.68 2.51 5.87
N ILE A 70 10.46 2.42 5.32
CA ILE A 70 10.23 1.99 3.93
C ILE A 70 10.88 2.96 2.96
N THR A 71 10.58 4.26 3.10
CA THR A 71 11.07 5.31 2.19
C THR A 71 12.58 5.47 2.27
N ASN A 72 13.16 5.54 3.48
CA ASN A 72 14.62 5.63 3.65
C ASN A 72 15.33 4.37 3.14
N GLY A 73 14.79 3.19 3.43
CA GLY A 73 15.35 1.93 2.98
C GLY A 73 15.35 1.82 1.45
N TYR A 74 14.23 2.19 0.81
CA TYR A 74 14.11 2.18 -0.64
C TYR A 74 14.98 3.24 -1.32
N ALA A 75 15.00 4.47 -0.80
CA ALA A 75 15.85 5.54 -1.33
C ALA A 75 17.32 5.16 -1.30
N LYS A 76 17.80 4.57 -0.19
CA LYS A 76 19.18 4.07 -0.08
C LYS A 76 19.44 2.97 -1.11
N TYR A 77 18.57 1.97 -1.20
CA TYR A 77 18.70 0.89 -2.19
C TYR A 77 18.77 1.43 -3.62
N PHE A 78 17.83 2.30 -4.00
CA PHE A 78 17.72 2.84 -5.35
C PHE A 78 18.95 3.69 -5.70
N ASN A 79 19.34 4.61 -4.81
CA ASN A 79 20.52 5.45 -5.02
C ASN A 79 21.80 4.63 -5.14
N SER A 80 22.00 3.61 -4.29
CA SER A 80 23.16 2.71 -4.41
C SER A 80 23.13 1.88 -5.68
N LYS A 81 21.97 1.35 -6.09
CA LYS A 81 21.84 0.52 -7.29
C LYS A 81 22.10 1.30 -8.59
N TYR A 82 21.62 2.53 -8.65
CA TYR A 82 21.68 3.38 -9.85
C TYR A 82 22.76 4.47 -9.76
N HIS A 83 23.63 4.42 -8.76
CA HIS A 83 24.69 5.41 -8.52
C HIS A 83 24.19 6.87 -8.52
N ARG A 84 22.97 7.09 -8.00
CA ARG A 84 22.38 8.43 -7.90
C ARG A 84 22.79 9.11 -6.60
N ILE A 85 22.91 10.43 -6.67
CA ILE A 85 23.13 11.31 -5.52
C ILE A 85 21.88 12.17 -5.33
N GLY A 86 21.54 12.46 -4.07
CA GLY A 86 20.42 13.34 -3.73
C GLY A 86 19.13 12.60 -3.35
N PRO A 87 18.06 13.36 -3.07
CA PRO A 87 16.78 12.82 -2.65
C PRO A 87 16.10 12.01 -3.77
N LEU A 88 15.45 10.91 -3.40
CA LEU A 88 14.61 10.12 -4.32
C LEU A 88 13.15 10.57 -4.27
N PHE A 89 12.63 10.82 -3.07
CA PHE A 89 11.26 11.30 -2.87
C PHE A 89 11.23 12.83 -2.84
N GLN A 90 10.16 13.41 -3.38
CA GLN A 90 9.99 14.86 -3.52
C GLN A 90 9.66 15.59 -2.21
N GLY A 91 9.42 14.87 -1.12
CA GLY A 91 9.10 15.45 0.17
C GLY A 91 8.68 14.42 1.21
N PRO A 92 8.28 14.87 2.42
CA PRO A 92 7.67 14.00 3.41
C PRO A 92 6.35 13.41 2.90
N PHE A 93 5.96 12.25 3.44
CA PHE A 93 4.64 11.70 3.15
C PHE A 93 3.55 12.61 3.72
N LYS A 94 2.43 12.72 3.00
CA LYS A 94 1.20 13.37 3.49
C LYS A 94 0.29 12.29 4.09
N ALA A 95 -0.48 12.66 5.12
CA ALA A 95 -1.42 11.75 5.77
C ALA A 95 -2.71 12.49 6.13
N VAL A 96 -3.84 11.81 5.94
CA VAL A 96 -5.18 12.29 6.28
C VAL A 96 -5.85 11.23 7.15
N LEU A 97 -6.49 11.65 8.24
CA LEU A 97 -7.21 10.74 9.14
C LEU A 97 -8.53 10.33 8.49
N ILE A 98 -8.85 9.04 8.59
CA ILE A 98 -10.16 8.50 8.21
C ILE A 98 -11.03 8.49 9.46
N GLU A 99 -12.15 9.20 9.41
CA GLU A 99 -13.07 9.42 10.53
C GLU A 99 -14.35 8.61 10.41
N THR A 100 -14.74 8.18 9.19
CA THR A 100 -15.97 7.43 8.94
C THR A 100 -15.75 6.14 8.14
N GLU A 101 -16.69 5.20 8.28
CA GLU A 101 -16.71 3.96 7.48
C GLU A 101 -16.93 4.25 5.99
N GLU A 102 -17.71 5.28 5.66
CA GLU A 102 -17.90 5.73 4.29
C GLU A 102 -16.57 6.21 3.68
N GLN A 103 -15.84 7.07 4.39
CA GLN A 103 -14.50 7.51 3.96
C GLN A 103 -13.57 6.30 3.79
N LEU A 104 -13.60 5.34 4.72
CA LEU A 104 -12.77 4.14 4.67
C LEU A 104 -12.97 3.35 3.37
N VAL A 105 -14.22 3.04 3.00
CA VAL A 105 -14.51 2.23 1.80
C VAL A 105 -14.22 3.00 0.52
N HIS A 106 -14.52 4.31 0.48
CA HIS A 106 -14.28 5.15 -0.70
C HIS A 106 -12.79 5.40 -0.93
N VAL A 107 -12.00 5.61 0.13
CA VAL A 107 -10.54 5.73 0.03
C VAL A 107 -9.91 4.40 -0.40
N SER A 108 -10.37 3.27 0.16
CA SER A 108 -9.92 1.94 -0.30
C SER A 108 -10.15 1.75 -1.80
N ARG A 109 -11.35 2.10 -2.30
CA ARG A 109 -11.68 2.07 -3.73
C ARG A 109 -10.80 3.00 -4.55
N TYR A 110 -10.62 4.25 -4.12
CA TYR A 110 -9.76 5.21 -4.80
C TYR A 110 -8.34 4.68 -4.98
N ILE A 111 -7.75 4.11 -3.93
CA ILE A 111 -6.40 3.54 -3.97
C ILE A 111 -6.31 2.39 -4.98
N HIS A 112 -7.30 1.49 -5.00
CA HIS A 112 -7.32 0.36 -5.94
C HIS A 112 -7.53 0.77 -7.39
N LEU A 113 -8.28 1.85 -7.64
CA LEU A 113 -8.55 2.35 -8.99
C LEU A 113 -7.44 3.26 -9.54
N ASN A 114 -6.52 3.72 -8.69
CA ASN A 114 -5.46 4.65 -9.09
C ASN A 114 -4.61 4.19 -10.30
N PRO A 115 -4.24 2.91 -10.44
CA PRO A 115 -3.57 2.38 -11.64
C PRO A 115 -4.33 2.62 -12.94
N ILE A 116 -5.66 2.48 -12.91
CA ILE A 116 -6.49 2.73 -14.09
C ILE A 116 -6.64 4.23 -14.33
N ILE A 117 -6.93 4.98 -13.27
CA ILE A 117 -7.21 6.42 -13.34
C ILE A 117 -6.01 7.15 -13.96
N SER A 118 -4.79 6.79 -13.55
CA SER A 118 -3.54 7.34 -14.11
C SER A 118 -3.12 6.78 -15.48
N GLY A 119 -3.89 5.84 -16.04
CA GLY A 119 -3.56 5.17 -17.31
C GLY A 119 -2.38 4.20 -17.24
N ALA A 120 -1.96 3.77 -16.04
CA ALA A 120 -0.84 2.84 -15.88
C ALA A 120 -1.18 1.40 -16.30
N ILE A 121 -2.46 1.02 -16.25
CA ILE A 121 -2.98 -0.28 -16.70
C ILE A 121 -4.35 -0.15 -17.37
N ASP A 122 -4.70 -1.15 -18.17
CA ASP A 122 -6.06 -1.30 -18.70
C ASP A 122 -7.03 -1.81 -17.61
N GLU A 123 -8.32 -1.55 -17.78
CA GLU A 123 -9.37 -2.02 -16.87
C GLU A 123 -9.42 -3.55 -16.72
N LYS A 124 -9.09 -4.28 -17.80
CA LYS A 124 -9.01 -5.74 -17.79
C LYS A 124 -7.94 -6.29 -16.84
N GLU A 125 -6.94 -5.47 -16.48
CA GLU A 125 -5.80 -5.86 -15.65
C GLU A 125 -6.02 -5.55 -14.16
N LEU A 126 -7.06 -4.79 -13.82
CA LEU A 126 -7.32 -4.28 -12.47
C LEU A 126 -7.20 -5.35 -11.37
N PHE A 127 -7.89 -6.46 -11.60
CA PHE A 127 -8.05 -7.53 -10.62
C PHE A 127 -6.87 -8.50 -10.54
N VAL A 128 -5.88 -8.31 -11.42
CA VAL A 128 -4.64 -9.10 -11.49
C VAL A 128 -3.40 -8.25 -11.31
N TYR A 129 -3.54 -6.93 -11.12
CA TYR A 129 -2.41 -6.03 -10.97
C TYR A 129 -1.58 -6.39 -9.72
N PRO A 130 -0.32 -6.84 -9.87
CA PRO A 130 0.43 -7.46 -8.77
C PRO A 130 0.92 -6.44 -7.74
N TRP A 131 0.92 -5.15 -8.09
CA TRP A 131 1.41 -4.06 -7.24
C TRP A 131 0.30 -3.37 -6.43
N SER A 132 -0.85 -4.03 -6.29
CA SER A 132 -2.01 -3.57 -5.51
C SER A 132 -2.46 -4.65 -4.51
N SER A 133 -3.15 -4.25 -3.44
CA SER A 133 -3.82 -5.22 -2.57
C SER A 133 -5.13 -5.76 -3.15
N LEU A 134 -5.68 -5.18 -4.24
CA LEU A 134 -6.99 -5.58 -4.78
C LEU A 134 -7.11 -7.09 -5.08
N PRO A 135 -6.10 -7.79 -5.65
CA PRO A 135 -6.18 -9.25 -5.84
C PRO A 135 -6.48 -10.01 -4.54
N LYS A 136 -6.03 -9.51 -3.38
CA LYS A 136 -6.34 -10.13 -2.08
C LYS A 136 -7.81 -9.98 -1.70
N TYR A 137 -8.42 -8.82 -2.00
CA TYR A 137 -9.82 -8.53 -1.67
C TYR A 137 -10.80 -9.44 -2.39
N ILE A 138 -10.42 -9.91 -3.59
CA ILE A 138 -11.26 -10.76 -4.44
C ILE A 138 -10.90 -12.25 -4.37
N GLY A 139 -10.00 -12.64 -3.47
CA GLY A 139 -9.62 -14.05 -3.30
C GLY A 139 -8.53 -14.57 -4.23
N ASN A 140 -7.93 -13.72 -5.08
CA ASN A 140 -6.85 -14.10 -6.00
C ASN A 140 -5.45 -14.15 -5.33
N SER A 141 -5.36 -13.85 -4.04
CA SER A 141 -4.10 -13.92 -3.28
C SER A 141 -4.31 -14.46 -1.86
N GLN A 142 -3.37 -15.29 -1.40
CA GLN A 142 -3.37 -15.85 -0.06
C GLN A 142 -2.53 -15.05 0.94
N SER A 143 -1.98 -13.89 0.57
CA SER A 143 -1.15 -13.08 1.47
C SER A 143 -1.84 -12.81 2.81
N LYS A 144 -1.20 -13.17 3.93
CA LYS A 144 -1.74 -13.03 5.28
C LYS A 144 -1.45 -11.67 5.93
N TRP A 145 -0.51 -10.92 5.34
CA TRP A 145 -0.02 -9.66 5.88
C TRP A 145 -0.86 -8.43 5.45
N ILE A 146 -1.97 -8.64 4.74
CA ILE A 146 -2.97 -7.60 4.43
C ILE A 146 -4.23 -7.88 5.24
N GLU A 147 -4.67 -6.88 6.00
CA GLU A 147 -5.88 -6.97 6.80
C GLU A 147 -7.06 -6.41 6.00
N THR A 148 -7.77 -7.30 5.29
CA THR A 148 -8.88 -6.88 4.42
C THR A 148 -10.21 -6.77 5.14
N LYS A 149 -10.38 -7.37 6.33
CA LYS A 149 -11.69 -7.50 6.98
C LYS A 149 -12.23 -6.14 7.40
N THR A 150 -11.36 -5.23 7.85
CA THR A 150 -11.76 -3.86 8.23
C THR A 150 -12.53 -3.15 7.10
N VAL A 151 -12.16 -3.39 5.84
CA VAL A 151 -12.90 -2.84 4.68
C VAL A 151 -14.01 -3.78 4.23
N LEU A 152 -13.74 -5.08 4.09
CA LEU A 152 -14.70 -6.05 3.53
C LEU A 152 -15.95 -6.26 4.41
N ASN A 153 -15.86 -6.04 5.72
CA ASN A 153 -17.00 -6.16 6.63
C ASN A 153 -18.09 -5.11 6.38
N ASN A 154 -17.79 -4.05 5.62
CA ASN A 154 -18.78 -3.04 5.19
C ASN A 154 -19.63 -3.53 4.00
N PHE A 155 -19.37 -4.74 3.49
CA PHE A 155 -20.06 -5.31 2.35
C PHE A 155 -20.66 -6.67 2.72
N PRO A 156 -21.84 -7.02 2.18
CA PRO A 156 -22.47 -8.31 2.49
C PRO A 156 -21.67 -9.51 1.97
N ASN A 157 -20.85 -9.32 0.92
CA ASN A 157 -19.96 -10.33 0.38
C ASN A 157 -18.93 -9.69 -0.58
N GLN A 158 -17.94 -10.49 -1.01
CA GLN A 158 -16.91 -10.04 -1.94
C GLN A 158 -17.44 -9.59 -3.31
N LYS A 159 -18.57 -10.16 -3.78
CA LYS A 159 -19.17 -9.73 -5.06
C LYS A 159 -19.71 -8.30 -4.97
N ALA A 160 -20.34 -7.95 -3.85
CA ALA A 160 -20.81 -6.58 -3.61
C ALA A 160 -19.63 -5.59 -3.59
N TYR A 161 -18.50 -5.96 -2.98
CA TYR A 161 -17.28 -5.16 -3.05
C TYR A 161 -16.75 -5.01 -4.49
N GLN A 162 -16.73 -6.10 -5.27
CA GLN A 162 -16.32 -6.04 -6.68
C GLN A 162 -17.20 -5.11 -7.51
N SER A 163 -18.53 -5.15 -7.33
CA SER A 163 -19.44 -4.21 -7.99
C SER A 163 -19.14 -2.77 -7.57
N PHE A 164 -18.99 -2.51 -6.27
CA PHE A 164 -18.65 -1.19 -5.74
C PHE A 164 -17.35 -0.59 -6.34
N ILE A 165 -16.34 -1.43 -6.61
CA ILE A 165 -15.13 -1.02 -7.33
C ILE A 165 -15.43 -0.69 -8.80
N ARG A 166 -16.15 -1.57 -9.51
CA ARG A 166 -16.46 -1.42 -10.94
C ARG A 166 -17.32 -0.19 -11.23
N ASP A 167 -18.30 0.11 -10.38
CA ASP A 167 -19.25 1.20 -10.57
C ASP A 167 -18.56 2.58 -10.68
N GLN A 168 -17.36 2.73 -10.12
CA GLN A 168 -16.60 3.99 -10.13
C GLN A 168 -15.53 4.06 -11.23
N VAL A 169 -15.29 2.97 -11.99
CA VAL A 169 -14.18 2.95 -12.96
C VAL A 169 -14.35 4.03 -14.04
N SER A 170 -15.54 4.12 -14.63
CA SER A 170 -15.84 5.11 -15.67
C SER A 170 -15.73 6.54 -15.14
N TYR A 171 -16.35 6.82 -14.00
CA TYR A 171 -16.31 8.14 -13.36
C TYR A 171 -14.89 8.55 -12.95
N GLY A 172 -14.07 7.61 -12.45
CA GLY A 172 -12.68 7.86 -12.11
C GLY A 172 -11.85 8.29 -13.32
N LYS A 173 -12.05 7.63 -14.47
CA LYS A 173 -11.39 8.01 -15.74
C LYS A 173 -11.85 9.39 -16.24
N GLU A 174 -13.11 9.74 -16.04
CA GLU A 174 -13.63 11.07 -16.40
C GLU A 174 -13.05 12.18 -15.53
N LEU A 175 -12.99 11.97 -14.21
CA LEU A 175 -12.37 12.92 -13.29
C LEU A 175 -10.90 13.18 -13.60
N ASP A 176 -10.13 12.16 -13.97
CA ASP A 176 -8.71 12.33 -14.30
C ASP A 176 -8.52 13.25 -15.52
N LYS A 177 -9.37 13.09 -16.55
CA LYS A 177 -9.35 13.95 -17.74
C LYS A 177 -9.55 15.42 -17.42
N ILE A 178 -10.30 15.74 -16.36
CA ILE A 178 -10.55 17.13 -15.95
C ILE A 178 -9.74 17.56 -14.75
N LYS A 179 -8.87 16.70 -14.20
CA LYS A 179 -8.08 16.98 -13.00
C LYS A 179 -7.16 18.19 -13.19
N HIS A 180 -6.62 18.38 -14.40
CA HIS A 180 -5.83 19.56 -14.76
C HIS A 180 -6.62 20.88 -14.75
N LEU A 181 -7.96 20.83 -14.75
CA LEU A 181 -8.85 21.99 -14.61
C LEU A 181 -9.22 22.27 -13.15
N LEU A 182 -8.99 21.31 -12.25
CA LEU A 182 -9.19 21.42 -10.81
C LEU A 182 -7.85 21.82 -10.19
N MET A 183 -7.79 23.00 -9.56
CA MET A 183 -6.56 23.52 -8.95
C MET A 183 -6.15 22.71 -7.71
N GLU A 184 -5.59 21.51 -7.90
CA GLU A 184 -4.98 20.73 -6.83
C GLU A 184 -3.63 20.15 -7.29
N GLU A 185 -2.66 21.05 -7.48
CA GLU A 185 -1.23 20.70 -7.53
C GLU A 185 -0.45 21.56 -6.55
N VAL A 186 -0.22 21.02 -5.34
CA VAL A 186 1.00 21.23 -4.51
C VAL A 186 1.25 19.96 -3.69
#